data_AF-A0A424LE81-F1
#
_entry.id   AF-A0A424LE81-F1
#
_cell.length_a   1.000
_cell.length_b   1.000
_cell.length_c   1.000
_cell.angle_alpha   90.00
_cell.angle_beta   90.00
_cell.angle_gamma   90.00
#
_symmetry.space_group_name_H-M   'P 1'
#
loop_
_entity.id
_entity.type
_entity.pdbx_description
1 polymer ?
#
loop_
_entity_poly.entity_id
_entity_poly.type
_entity_poly.pdbx_seq_one_letter_code
_entity_poly.pdbx_strand_id
1 'polypeptide(L)'
;MKNFGWIFLGFLLIVFSCTSSDADSDEPEQIEENQEEEVITVPVVSTTQITEITNNTATGGGTNINDGGSNITQKGICWSKVSSPDLDDNFTEEGGSTEDFTSFLDELDGNTTYFVRAYAINEIGVGYGEELSFTTDENPVVVYEGDVELTSQAEVDEFGMNGYTIVTGSFAVVANLINQVNPEYISNLDGIKQLTEVGTDLSILSTTVENLDALSNLKKVGGSINIQGNPLLAEIDFLNEITEINSDVVISSNPSVIEISGFKNVVSINGDLELISMDGLETISGFGQLNSISGLLRFQSLISVMDFSGFTSLSSIGGDLDILTSSISDMNGFSSLTNIGGSLILRTNVILDNVDGLSNLSTIQGDLIVDNNASALNDNFTDGLKNVNGFINLNTLGGDLTVTSNKLLTDFCGLKTIFENGYTGNYTVGSSNGYNPSKEQILGDECSN
;
A
#
# COMPACT_ATOMS: atom_id res chain seq x y z
N MET A 1 56.74 31.16 -38.71
CA MET A 1 58.17 31.46 -38.47
C MET A 1 58.27 32.88 -37.97
N LYS A 2 58.96 33.11 -36.83
CA LYS A 2 59.80 34.29 -36.49
C LYS A 2 59.09 35.67 -36.51
N ASN A 3 59.41 36.69 -35.71
CA ASN A 3 60.31 36.93 -34.60
C ASN A 3 59.89 38.30 -33.99
N PHE A 4 60.32 38.50 -32.75
CA PHE A 4 60.41 39.71 -31.93
C PHE A 4 60.67 41.10 -32.58
N GLY A 5 60.08 42.12 -31.93
CA GLY A 5 60.73 43.36 -31.40
C GLY A 5 60.96 44.53 -32.37
N TRP A 6 61.01 45.82 -32.00
CA TRP A 6 60.86 46.60 -30.75
C TRP A 6 60.83 48.10 -31.17
N ILE A 7 60.06 48.93 -30.44
CA ILE A 7 60.34 50.32 -29.94
C ILE A 7 61.07 51.36 -30.84
N PHE A 8 60.46 52.56 -31.01
CA PHE A 8 61.01 53.92 -30.72
C PHE A 8 59.97 55.00 -31.17
N LEU A 9 59.33 55.77 -30.27
CA LEU A 9 59.71 57.06 -29.65
C LEU A 9 59.31 58.33 -30.45
N GLY A 10 58.29 59.03 -29.93
CA GLY A 10 58.17 60.51 -29.86
C GLY A 10 57.95 61.33 -31.14
N PHE A 11 56.85 62.10 -31.20
CA PHE A 11 56.89 63.57 -31.08
C PHE A 11 55.47 64.17 -31.09
N LEU A 12 55.30 65.18 -30.24
CA LEU A 12 54.14 66.04 -30.05
C LEU A 12 54.09 67.13 -31.12
N LEU A 13 52.93 67.41 -31.74
CA LEU A 13 52.60 68.77 -32.22
C LEU A 13 51.10 68.92 -32.53
N ILE A 14 50.50 69.90 -31.84
CA ILE A 14 49.14 70.43 -32.00
C ILE A 14 49.19 71.58 -33.02
N VAL A 15 48.27 71.66 -33.99
CA VAL A 15 47.50 72.89 -34.33
C VAL A 15 46.48 72.71 -35.47
N PHE A 16 45.23 73.07 -35.14
CA PHE A 16 44.27 73.95 -35.85
C PHE A 16 44.00 73.83 -37.37
N SER A 17 42.72 73.55 -37.66
CA SER A 17 41.76 74.44 -38.35
C SER A 17 41.61 74.42 -39.87
N CYS A 18 40.36 74.09 -40.27
CA CYS A 18 39.48 74.66 -41.31
C CYS A 18 40.10 75.21 -42.63
N THR A 19 39.61 74.76 -43.78
CA THR A 19 38.45 75.31 -44.52
C THR A 19 38.47 74.83 -45.99
N SER A 20 37.26 74.54 -46.50
CA SER A 20 36.77 74.72 -47.89
C SER A 20 37.59 74.22 -49.08
N SER A 21 37.00 73.34 -49.88
CA SER A 21 36.34 73.72 -51.15
C SER A 21 35.97 72.46 -51.94
N ASP A 22 34.76 72.47 -52.49
CA ASP A 22 34.21 71.44 -53.37
C ASP A 22 35.06 71.22 -54.63
N ALA A 23 35.20 69.96 -55.06
CA ALA A 23 34.92 69.52 -56.43
C ALA A 23 35.38 68.05 -56.63
N ASP A 24 34.40 67.16 -56.60
CA ASP A 24 34.04 66.26 -57.71
C ASP A 24 35.12 65.33 -58.31
N SER A 25 34.99 64.02 -58.03
CA SER A 25 34.98 62.99 -59.09
C SER A 25 34.53 61.63 -58.52
N ASP A 26 33.44 61.14 -59.08
CA ASP A 26 32.81 59.85 -58.84
C ASP A 26 33.75 58.64 -59.08
N GLU A 27 33.78 57.72 -58.11
CA GLU A 27 33.99 56.29 -58.33
C GLU A 27 32.93 55.56 -57.46
N PRO A 28 32.11 54.64 -58.00
CA PRO A 28 30.96 54.13 -57.26
C PRO A 28 31.40 53.12 -56.18
N GLU A 29 31.08 53.45 -54.93
CA GLU A 29 31.19 52.55 -53.79
C GLU A 29 30.10 51.46 -53.91
N GLN A 30 30.50 50.18 -53.87
CA GLN A 30 29.55 49.08 -53.79
C GLN A 30 28.86 49.09 -52.44
N ILE A 31 27.53 49.21 -52.44
CA ILE A 31 26.71 49.02 -51.25
C ILE A 31 26.55 47.52 -51.05
N GLU A 32 27.29 46.94 -50.10
CA GLU A 32 26.95 45.64 -49.52
C GLU A 32 25.69 45.84 -48.65
N GLU A 33 24.54 45.37 -49.13
CA GLU A 33 23.36 45.20 -48.29
C GLU A 33 23.64 44.08 -47.28
N ASN A 34 23.89 44.46 -46.02
CA ASN A 34 23.85 43.53 -44.90
C ASN A 34 22.41 43.01 -44.76
N GLN A 35 22.17 41.77 -45.19
CA GLN A 35 20.98 41.02 -44.80
C GLN A 35 21.19 40.56 -43.35
N GLU A 36 20.44 41.13 -42.41
CA GLU A 36 20.34 40.57 -41.06
C GLU A 36 19.64 39.21 -41.19
N GLU A 37 20.36 38.11 -40.86
CA GLU A 37 19.75 36.79 -40.75
C GLU A 37 18.74 36.80 -39.59
N GLU A 38 17.46 36.58 -39.90
CA GLU A 38 16.40 36.41 -38.90
C GLU A 38 16.68 35.14 -38.10
N VAL A 39 17.00 35.29 -36.81
CA VAL A 39 17.25 34.16 -35.91
C VAL A 39 15.91 33.57 -35.49
N ILE A 40 15.56 32.40 -36.01
CA ILE A 40 14.36 31.67 -35.60
C ILE A 40 14.60 31.06 -34.20
N THR A 41 13.69 31.30 -33.25
CA THR A 41 13.76 30.79 -31.87
C THR A 41 12.60 29.87 -31.56
N VAL A 42 12.63 29.19 -30.41
CA VAL A 42 11.41 28.56 -29.87
C VAL A 42 10.35 29.62 -29.60
N PRO A 43 9.06 29.24 -29.59
CA PRO A 43 7.97 30.17 -29.28
C PRO A 43 8.07 30.80 -27.90
N VAL A 44 7.40 31.94 -27.72
CA VAL A 44 7.15 32.52 -26.40
C VAL A 44 5.64 32.58 -26.19
N VAL A 45 5.18 32.12 -25.02
CA VAL A 45 3.78 32.12 -24.62
C VAL A 45 3.69 32.50 -23.15
N SER A 46 2.65 33.21 -22.74
CA SER A 46 2.35 33.49 -21.34
C SER A 46 1.21 32.60 -20.86
N THR A 47 1.39 31.89 -19.75
CA THR A 47 0.33 31.11 -19.10
C THR A 47 -0.69 32.05 -18.47
N THR A 48 -1.97 31.86 -18.75
CA THR A 48 -3.04 32.65 -18.13
C THR A 48 -3.43 32.07 -16.77
N GLN A 49 -4.00 32.90 -15.90
CA GLN A 49 -4.47 32.45 -14.59
C GLN A 49 -5.52 31.34 -14.73
N ILE A 50 -5.41 30.31 -13.88
CA ILE A 50 -6.40 29.24 -13.82
C ILE A 50 -7.68 29.72 -13.14
N THR A 51 -8.81 29.39 -13.75
CA THR A 51 -10.16 29.81 -13.36
C THR A 51 -11.12 28.62 -13.43
N GLU A 52 -12.39 28.81 -13.04
CA GLU A 52 -13.44 27.77 -13.08
C GLU A 52 -12.99 26.44 -12.44
N ILE A 53 -12.21 26.57 -11.36
CA ILE A 53 -11.68 25.45 -10.61
C ILE A 53 -12.85 24.79 -9.88
N THR A 54 -13.01 23.49 -10.11
CA THR A 54 -13.90 22.60 -9.35
C THR A 54 -13.03 21.55 -8.65
N ASN A 55 -13.64 20.51 -8.08
CA ASN A 55 -12.89 19.40 -7.49
C ASN A 55 -12.25 18.49 -8.54
N ASN A 56 -12.68 18.54 -9.81
CA ASN A 56 -12.17 17.64 -10.86
C ASN A 56 -11.89 18.31 -12.22
N THR A 57 -12.12 19.61 -12.34
CA THR A 57 -11.89 20.37 -13.57
C THR A 57 -11.32 21.75 -13.29
N ALA A 58 -10.67 22.34 -14.27
CA ALA A 58 -10.28 23.75 -14.25
C ALA A 58 -10.16 24.31 -15.68
N THR A 59 -10.15 25.63 -15.82
CA THR A 59 -9.97 26.31 -17.10
C THR A 59 -8.69 27.14 -17.07
N GLY A 60 -7.80 26.93 -18.04
CA GLY A 60 -6.59 27.71 -18.24
C GLY A 60 -6.47 28.23 -19.67
N GLY A 61 -5.32 28.81 -20.02
CA GLY A 61 -4.98 29.12 -21.40
C GLY A 61 -3.59 29.69 -21.60
N GLY A 62 -3.36 30.22 -22.80
CA GLY A 62 -2.14 30.92 -23.17
C GLY A 62 -2.44 32.21 -23.92
N THR A 63 -1.64 33.23 -23.66
CA THR A 63 -1.72 34.56 -24.29
C THR A 63 -0.34 35.07 -24.69
N ASN A 64 -0.29 36.19 -25.41
CA ASN A 64 0.95 36.85 -25.87
C ASN A 64 1.86 35.90 -26.66
N ILE A 65 1.29 35.14 -27.59
CA ILE A 65 2.02 34.11 -28.35
C ILE A 65 2.87 34.76 -29.44
N ASN A 66 4.18 34.56 -29.35
CA ASN A 66 5.14 34.90 -30.39
C ASN A 66 5.70 33.60 -30.98
N ASP A 67 5.68 33.50 -32.30
CA ASP A 67 6.07 32.31 -33.04
C ASP A 67 7.59 32.14 -33.18
N GLY A 68 8.37 33.12 -32.73
CA GLY A 68 9.83 33.08 -32.82
C GLY A 68 10.33 33.08 -34.26
N GLY A 69 9.54 33.57 -35.22
CA GLY A 69 9.89 33.61 -36.64
C GLY A 69 9.57 32.34 -37.43
N SER A 70 8.92 31.33 -36.82
CA SER A 70 8.45 30.13 -37.52
C SER A 70 7.08 29.70 -37.03
N ASN A 71 6.20 29.29 -37.95
CA ASN A 71 4.79 29.01 -37.65
C ASN A 71 4.62 28.04 -36.47
N ILE A 72 3.73 28.39 -35.55
CA ILE A 72 3.28 27.49 -34.49
C ILE A 72 2.54 26.31 -35.11
N THR A 73 2.99 25.09 -34.83
CA THR A 73 2.35 23.83 -35.26
C THR A 73 1.35 23.30 -34.24
N GLN A 74 1.57 23.59 -32.95
CA GLN A 74 0.76 23.12 -31.85
C GLN A 74 0.88 24.06 -30.65
N LYS A 75 -0.18 24.19 -29.85
CA LYS A 75 -0.16 24.89 -28.56
C LYS A 75 -1.19 24.27 -27.61
N GLY A 76 -1.06 24.58 -26.33
CA GLY A 76 -2.01 24.14 -25.32
C GLY A 76 -1.47 24.39 -23.92
N ILE A 77 -2.00 23.66 -22.94
CA ILE A 77 -1.51 23.64 -21.57
C ILE A 77 -0.99 22.25 -21.22
N CYS A 78 0.10 22.17 -20.47
CA CYS A 78 0.53 20.99 -19.74
C CYS A 78 0.37 21.18 -18.22
N TRP A 79 0.05 20.10 -17.49
CA TRP A 79 -0.12 20.12 -16.04
C TRP A 79 0.30 18.81 -15.37
N SER A 80 0.76 18.90 -14.13
CA SER A 80 1.04 17.74 -13.29
C SER A 80 0.98 18.08 -11.80
N LYS A 81 1.07 17.06 -10.95
CA LYS A 81 1.13 17.22 -9.48
C LYS A 81 2.53 17.62 -8.99
N VAL A 82 3.50 17.69 -9.89
CA VAL A 82 4.91 18.01 -9.63
C VAL A 82 5.25 19.30 -10.37
N SER A 83 6.15 20.11 -9.81
CA SER A 83 6.60 21.33 -10.47
C SER A 83 7.28 21.05 -11.81
N SER A 84 7.21 22.04 -12.70
CA SER A 84 7.76 22.06 -14.06
C SER A 84 7.11 21.04 -15.01
N PRO A 85 5.78 21.07 -15.16
CA PRO A 85 5.10 20.17 -16.08
C PRO A 85 5.56 20.43 -17.52
N ASP A 86 5.61 19.37 -18.31
CA ASP A 86 5.96 19.40 -19.72
C ASP A 86 5.07 18.48 -20.56
N LEU A 87 5.45 18.20 -21.82
CA LEU A 87 4.66 17.39 -22.74
C LEU A 87 4.74 15.87 -22.48
N ASP A 88 5.57 15.41 -21.53
CA ASP A 88 5.53 14.03 -21.03
C ASP A 88 4.47 13.85 -19.92
N ASP A 89 3.89 14.95 -19.42
CA ASP A 89 2.76 14.96 -18.47
C ASP A 89 1.39 15.03 -19.19
N ASN A 90 0.33 15.41 -18.45
CA ASN A 90 -0.97 15.69 -19.06
C ASN A 90 -0.92 17.00 -19.84
N PHE A 91 -1.50 17.02 -21.04
CA PHE A 91 -1.58 18.23 -21.85
C PHE A 91 -2.84 18.29 -22.74
N THR A 92 -3.16 19.51 -23.18
CA THR A 92 -4.22 19.81 -24.16
C THR A 92 -3.62 20.22 -25.51
N GLU A 93 -4.39 20.16 -26.59
CA GLU A 93 -3.97 20.55 -27.94
C GLU A 93 -5.01 21.47 -28.60
N GLU A 94 -4.66 22.74 -28.79
CA GLU A 94 -5.52 23.79 -29.36
C GLU A 94 -5.09 24.19 -30.80
N GLY A 95 -4.31 23.32 -31.47
CA GLY A 95 -3.80 23.52 -32.82
C GLY A 95 -2.70 24.59 -32.94
N GLY A 96 -2.37 24.96 -34.18
CA GLY A 96 -1.25 25.87 -34.49
C GLY A 96 -1.69 27.27 -34.92
N SER A 97 -1.52 28.27 -34.05
CA SER A 97 -1.66 29.70 -34.39
C SER A 97 -1.04 30.59 -33.31
N THR A 98 -0.90 31.90 -33.60
CA THR A 98 -0.48 32.92 -32.63
C THR A 98 -1.63 33.57 -31.87
N GLU A 99 -2.87 33.10 -32.07
CA GLU A 99 -4.04 33.60 -31.32
C GLU A 99 -4.02 33.09 -29.88
N ASP A 100 -4.56 33.88 -28.95
CA ASP A 100 -4.79 33.44 -27.58
C ASP A 100 -5.73 32.22 -27.56
N PHE A 101 -5.58 31.36 -26.55
CA PHE A 101 -6.40 30.16 -26.42
C PHE A 101 -6.84 29.93 -24.98
N THR A 102 -7.86 29.09 -24.84
CA THR A 102 -8.38 28.59 -23.57
C THR A 102 -8.44 27.08 -23.65
N SER A 103 -8.08 26.40 -22.57
CA SER A 103 -8.04 24.95 -22.47
C SER A 103 -8.80 24.49 -21.25
N PHE A 104 -9.53 23.38 -21.41
CA PHE A 104 -10.27 22.72 -20.34
C PHE A 104 -9.43 21.58 -19.78
N LEU A 105 -9.18 21.61 -18.48
CA LEU A 105 -8.47 20.56 -17.75
C LEU A 105 -9.54 19.73 -17.04
N ASP A 106 -9.55 18.43 -17.28
CA ASP A 106 -10.41 17.44 -16.63
C ASP A 106 -9.58 16.35 -15.94
N GLU A 107 -10.26 15.34 -15.42
CA GLU A 107 -9.65 14.21 -14.69
C GLU A 107 -8.72 14.65 -13.54
N LEU A 108 -9.03 15.80 -12.92
CA LEU A 108 -8.30 16.26 -11.75
C LEU A 108 -8.81 15.56 -10.49
N ASP A 109 -7.93 15.46 -9.50
CA ASP A 109 -8.27 14.98 -8.17
C ASP A 109 -8.69 16.15 -7.28
N GLY A 110 -9.71 15.96 -6.44
CA GLY A 110 -10.17 16.98 -5.48
C GLY A 110 -9.12 17.26 -4.40
N ASN A 111 -9.16 18.47 -3.83
CA ASN A 111 -8.22 18.94 -2.80
C ASN A 111 -6.74 18.69 -3.16
N THR A 112 -6.39 18.86 -4.44
CA THR A 112 -5.06 18.54 -4.97
C THR A 112 -4.46 19.76 -5.67
N THR A 113 -3.20 20.05 -5.35
CA THR A 113 -2.44 21.11 -5.99
C THR A 113 -1.83 20.62 -7.30
N TYR A 114 -2.05 21.38 -8.37
CA TYR A 114 -1.48 21.16 -9.69
C TYR A 114 -0.59 22.34 -10.08
N PHE A 115 0.49 22.02 -10.81
CA PHE A 115 1.33 22.97 -11.51
C PHE A 115 0.97 22.95 -12.99
N VAL A 116 0.98 24.12 -13.63
CA VAL A 116 0.45 24.29 -14.98
C VAL A 116 1.27 25.29 -15.79
N ARG A 117 1.49 24.99 -17.07
CA ARG A 117 2.18 25.87 -18.02
C ARG A 117 1.49 25.83 -19.37
N ALA A 118 1.36 26.99 -20.01
CA ALA A 118 1.05 27.04 -21.43
C ALA A 118 2.30 26.60 -22.23
N TYR A 119 2.10 25.94 -23.35
CA TYR A 119 3.16 25.59 -24.30
C TYR A 119 2.77 25.98 -25.72
N ALA A 120 3.77 26.21 -26.56
CA ALA A 120 3.62 26.37 -28.00
C ALA A 120 4.84 25.74 -28.72
N ILE A 121 4.60 25.10 -29.86
CA ILE A 121 5.60 24.34 -30.62
C ILE A 121 5.76 24.97 -31.99
N ASN A 122 7.00 25.17 -32.43
CA ASN A 122 7.35 25.45 -33.82
C ASN A 122 8.45 24.48 -34.28
N GLU A 123 9.05 24.71 -35.45
CA GLU A 123 10.09 23.82 -35.99
C GLU A 123 11.40 23.79 -35.17
N ILE A 124 11.65 24.80 -34.33
CA ILE A 124 12.84 24.87 -33.46
C ILE A 124 12.63 24.08 -32.18
N GLY A 125 11.40 24.05 -31.65
CA GLY A 125 11.07 23.28 -30.45
C GLY A 125 9.89 23.85 -29.68
N VAL A 126 9.86 23.53 -28.39
CA VAL A 126 8.76 23.89 -27.48
C VAL A 126 9.14 25.10 -26.64
N GLY A 127 8.31 26.14 -26.71
CA GLY A 127 8.31 27.26 -25.79
C GLY A 127 7.30 27.02 -24.68
N TYR A 128 7.68 27.26 -23.44
CA TYR A 128 6.79 27.15 -22.29
C TYR A 128 6.63 28.51 -21.61
N GLY A 129 5.41 28.79 -21.16
CA GLY A 129 5.09 29.96 -20.36
C GLY A 129 5.49 29.83 -18.90
N GLU A 130 5.11 30.84 -18.13
CA GLU A 130 5.29 30.88 -16.69
C GLU A 130 4.57 29.71 -16.01
N GLU A 131 5.18 29.14 -14.98
CA GLU A 131 4.51 28.15 -14.14
C GLU A 131 3.56 28.82 -13.17
N LEU A 132 2.31 28.38 -13.20
CA LEU A 132 1.32 28.73 -12.18
C LEU A 132 0.98 27.47 -11.38
N SER A 133 0.35 27.67 -10.22
CA SER A 133 -0.26 26.59 -9.46
C SER A 133 -1.66 26.95 -9.02
N PHE A 134 -2.49 25.94 -8.86
CA PHE A 134 -3.83 26.05 -8.30
C PHE A 134 -4.14 24.78 -7.50
N THR A 135 -5.11 24.89 -6.59
CA THR A 135 -5.62 23.75 -5.82
C THR A 135 -7.08 23.57 -6.18
N THR A 136 -7.46 22.34 -6.54
CA THR A 136 -8.86 21.95 -6.80
C THR A 136 -9.71 22.04 -5.53
N ASP A 137 -11.02 22.23 -5.70
CA ASP A 137 -11.95 22.22 -4.57
C ASP A 137 -11.97 20.85 -3.87
N GLU A 138 -12.46 20.79 -2.63
CA GLU A 138 -12.67 19.52 -1.93
C GLU A 138 -13.69 18.64 -2.67
N ASN A 139 -13.48 17.32 -2.63
CA ASN A 139 -14.49 16.38 -3.14
C ASN A 139 -15.80 16.54 -2.36
N PRO A 140 -16.95 16.53 -3.04
CA PRO A 140 -18.24 16.63 -2.37
C PRO A 140 -18.40 15.48 -1.38
N VAL A 141 -18.74 15.81 -0.13
CA VAL A 141 -19.11 14.80 0.86
C VAL A 141 -20.57 14.44 0.65
N VAL A 142 -20.84 13.21 0.23
CA VAL A 142 -22.18 12.70 0.00
C VAL A 142 -22.41 11.52 0.93
N VAL A 143 -23.41 11.65 1.81
CA VAL A 143 -23.67 10.68 2.88
C VAL A 143 -24.86 9.80 2.51
N TYR A 144 -24.66 8.48 2.57
CA TYR A 144 -25.73 7.50 2.61
C TYR A 144 -26.09 7.21 4.07
N GLU A 145 -27.34 7.43 4.44
CA GLU A 145 -27.83 7.16 5.79
C GLU A 145 -28.36 5.75 5.94
N GLY A 146 -27.76 4.97 6.86
CA GLY A 146 -28.12 3.58 7.12
C GLY A 146 -27.22 2.57 6.43
N ASP A 147 -27.72 1.34 6.34
CA ASP A 147 -26.99 0.19 5.82
C ASP A 147 -27.13 0.09 4.29
N VAL A 148 -26.06 -0.35 3.64
CA VAL A 148 -25.99 -0.60 2.19
C VAL A 148 -25.61 -2.06 1.96
N GLU A 149 -26.39 -2.73 1.13
CA GLU A 149 -26.07 -4.06 0.61
C GLU A 149 -26.19 -4.02 -0.93
N LEU A 150 -25.07 -4.25 -1.61
CA LEU A 150 -24.97 -4.29 -3.07
C LEU A 150 -24.81 -5.74 -3.51
N THR A 151 -25.73 -6.21 -4.33
CA THR A 151 -25.89 -7.62 -4.71
C THR A 151 -25.68 -7.92 -6.19
N SER A 152 -25.48 -6.87 -6.99
CA SER A 152 -25.21 -6.95 -8.42
C SER A 152 -24.21 -5.89 -8.87
N GLN A 153 -23.59 -6.09 -10.04
CA GLN A 153 -22.70 -5.08 -10.63
C GLN A 153 -23.45 -3.78 -10.93
N ALA A 154 -24.73 -3.86 -11.35
CA ALA A 154 -25.54 -2.68 -11.62
C ALA A 154 -25.74 -1.82 -10.36
N GLU A 155 -25.93 -2.44 -9.19
CA GLU A 155 -26.04 -1.72 -7.90
C GLU A 155 -24.70 -1.09 -7.48
N VAL A 156 -23.57 -1.74 -7.76
CA VAL A 156 -22.23 -1.14 -7.57
C VAL A 156 -22.05 0.10 -8.45
N ASP A 157 -22.39 -0.01 -9.73
CA ASP A 157 -22.25 1.10 -10.68
C ASP A 157 -23.21 2.26 -10.33
N GLU A 158 -24.45 1.95 -9.93
CA GLU A 158 -25.44 2.93 -9.47
C GLU A 158 -25.00 3.64 -8.18
N PHE A 159 -24.41 2.92 -7.22
CA PHE A 159 -23.85 3.54 -6.02
C PHE A 159 -22.78 4.59 -6.39
N GLY A 160 -21.92 4.28 -7.35
CA GLY A 160 -20.89 5.20 -7.85
C GLY A 160 -21.44 6.41 -8.59
N MET A 161 -22.50 6.24 -9.37
CA MET A 161 -23.19 7.36 -10.04
C MET A 161 -23.80 8.35 -9.04
N ASN A 162 -24.18 7.88 -7.84
CA ASN A 162 -24.69 8.74 -6.77
C ASN A 162 -23.57 9.46 -5.99
N GLY A 163 -22.31 9.06 -6.16
CA GLY A 163 -21.14 9.75 -5.59
C GLY A 163 -21.04 9.68 -4.07
N TYR A 164 -21.62 8.65 -3.43
CA TYR A 164 -21.55 8.48 -1.98
C TYR A 164 -20.10 8.27 -1.50
N THR A 165 -19.68 9.07 -0.53
CA THR A 165 -18.34 9.02 0.07
C THR A 165 -18.34 8.54 1.52
N ILE A 166 -19.52 8.52 2.16
CA ILE A 166 -19.72 8.05 3.54
C ILE A 166 -20.98 7.19 3.58
N VAL A 167 -20.91 6.06 4.27
CA VAL A 167 -22.06 5.22 4.63
C VAL A 167 -22.13 5.17 6.15
N THR A 168 -23.22 5.64 6.76
CA THR A 168 -23.31 5.74 8.23
C THR A 168 -23.56 4.41 8.92
N GLY A 169 -24.10 3.42 8.19
CA GLY A 169 -24.33 2.06 8.65
C GLY A 169 -23.27 1.06 8.17
N SER A 170 -23.70 -0.17 7.94
CA SER A 170 -22.88 -1.24 7.36
C SER A 170 -22.81 -1.10 5.85
N PHE A 171 -21.69 -1.48 5.26
CA PHE A 171 -21.50 -1.51 3.81
C PHE A 171 -21.11 -2.92 3.38
N ALA A 172 -21.98 -3.56 2.60
CA ALA A 172 -21.78 -4.92 2.13
C ALA A 172 -21.84 -5.00 0.60
N VAL A 173 -20.87 -5.66 0.00
CA VAL A 173 -20.91 -6.13 -1.39
C VAL A 173 -20.99 -7.64 -1.34
N VAL A 174 -22.12 -8.20 -1.75
CA VAL A 174 -22.44 -9.62 -1.58
C VAL A 174 -22.96 -10.19 -2.89
N ALA A 175 -22.16 -11.00 -3.59
CA ALA A 175 -22.72 -11.67 -4.76
C ALA A 175 -23.72 -12.75 -4.31
N ASN A 176 -24.96 -12.65 -4.78
CA ASN A 176 -26.00 -13.63 -4.47
C ASN A 176 -25.81 -14.91 -5.33
N LEU A 177 -24.88 -15.77 -4.91
CA LEU A 177 -24.57 -17.02 -5.62
C LEU A 177 -25.58 -18.15 -5.33
N ILE A 178 -26.53 -17.96 -4.41
CA ILE A 178 -27.43 -19.03 -3.95
C ILE A 178 -28.76 -18.96 -4.71
N ASN A 179 -29.14 -20.06 -5.37
CA ASN A 179 -30.45 -20.28 -6.02
C ASN A 179 -30.76 -19.44 -7.27
N GLN A 180 -29.77 -18.82 -7.91
CA GLN A 180 -29.99 -18.10 -9.17
C GLN A 180 -29.72 -18.98 -10.40
N VAL A 181 -30.64 -18.95 -11.37
CA VAL A 181 -30.52 -19.67 -12.66
C VAL A 181 -29.47 -19.01 -13.57
N ASN A 182 -29.05 -17.78 -13.24
CA ASN A 182 -27.98 -17.03 -13.87
C ASN A 182 -27.42 -16.03 -12.83
N PRO A 183 -26.49 -16.43 -11.95
CA PRO A 183 -25.95 -15.53 -10.95
C PRO A 183 -25.28 -14.34 -11.65
N GLU A 184 -25.68 -13.13 -11.29
CA GLU A 184 -24.93 -11.94 -11.66
C GLU A 184 -23.67 -11.86 -10.81
N TYR A 185 -22.53 -11.68 -11.47
CA TYR A 185 -21.24 -11.62 -10.82
C TYR A 185 -20.83 -10.15 -10.63
N ILE A 186 -20.39 -9.82 -9.42
CA ILE A 186 -19.73 -8.55 -9.15
C ILE A 186 -18.26 -8.75 -9.50
N SER A 187 -17.84 -8.12 -10.61
CA SER A 187 -16.53 -8.32 -11.25
C SER A 187 -15.52 -7.24 -10.90
N ASN A 188 -16.00 -6.06 -10.52
CA ASN A 188 -15.16 -4.95 -10.06
C ASN A 188 -15.91 -4.12 -9.01
N LEU A 189 -15.16 -3.24 -8.34
CA LEU A 189 -15.66 -2.36 -7.29
C LEU A 189 -15.52 -0.87 -7.68
N ASP A 190 -15.37 -0.55 -8.96
CA ASP A 190 -15.04 0.83 -9.39
C ASP A 190 -16.08 1.86 -8.94
N GLY A 191 -17.35 1.44 -8.86
CA GLY A 191 -18.46 2.26 -8.37
C GLY A 191 -18.31 2.69 -6.90
N ILE A 192 -17.46 2.06 -6.10
CA ILE A 192 -17.30 2.42 -4.68
C ILE A 192 -15.97 3.14 -4.40
N LYS A 193 -15.22 3.52 -5.45
CA LYS A 193 -13.89 4.11 -5.33
C LYS A 193 -13.80 5.41 -4.53
N GLN A 194 -14.93 6.11 -4.37
CA GLN A 194 -15.01 7.37 -3.64
C GLN A 194 -15.33 7.18 -2.14
N LEU A 195 -15.61 5.95 -1.71
CA LEU A 195 -15.98 5.65 -0.34
C LEU A 195 -14.77 5.85 0.59
N THR A 196 -14.93 6.74 1.57
CA THR A 196 -13.89 7.09 2.54
C THR A 196 -14.21 6.62 3.96
N GLU A 197 -15.49 6.44 4.30
CA GLU A 197 -15.90 5.99 5.62
C GLU A 197 -17.07 5.00 5.56
N VAL A 198 -16.97 3.92 6.34
CA VAL A 198 -18.06 3.02 6.70
C VAL A 198 -18.28 3.12 8.20
N GLY A 199 -19.50 3.43 8.61
CA GLY A 199 -19.83 3.73 10.00
C GLY A 199 -19.83 2.51 10.92
N THR A 200 -20.09 1.32 10.37
CA THR A 200 -20.03 0.04 11.09
C THR A 200 -19.20 -0.98 10.30
N ASP A 201 -19.80 -2.08 9.86
CA ASP A 201 -19.08 -3.21 9.24
C ASP A 201 -18.86 -3.01 7.75
N LEU A 202 -17.67 -3.36 7.25
CA LEU A 202 -17.36 -3.51 5.84
C LEU A 202 -17.34 -4.99 5.49
N SER A 203 -18.11 -5.41 4.47
CA SER A 203 -18.18 -6.80 4.04
C SER A 203 -18.04 -6.95 2.53
N ILE A 204 -17.06 -7.74 2.07
CA ILE A 204 -16.89 -8.13 0.66
C ILE A 204 -16.99 -9.65 0.58
N LEU A 205 -18.15 -10.14 0.14
CA LEU A 205 -18.56 -11.53 0.30
C LEU A 205 -18.92 -12.16 -1.04
N SER A 206 -18.35 -13.34 -1.31
CA SER A 206 -18.74 -14.20 -2.43
C SER A 206 -18.62 -13.57 -3.83
N THR A 207 -17.77 -12.55 -4.00
CA THR A 207 -17.62 -11.83 -5.28
C THR A 207 -16.63 -12.51 -6.21
N THR A 208 -16.50 -12.01 -7.45
CA THR A 208 -15.49 -12.47 -8.42
C THR A 208 -14.46 -11.37 -8.73
N VAL A 209 -14.27 -10.42 -7.82
CA VAL A 209 -13.31 -9.33 -7.98
C VAL A 209 -11.88 -9.88 -7.89
N GLU A 210 -10.97 -9.29 -8.65
CA GLU A 210 -9.56 -9.70 -8.66
C GLU A 210 -8.70 -8.89 -7.67
N ASN A 211 -9.13 -7.66 -7.34
CA ASN A 211 -8.46 -6.75 -6.41
C ASN A 211 -9.48 -5.93 -5.60
N LEU A 212 -8.98 -5.14 -4.66
CA LEU A 212 -9.77 -4.24 -3.80
C LEU A 212 -9.33 -2.78 -3.93
N ASP A 213 -8.74 -2.40 -5.07
CA ASP A 213 -8.12 -1.07 -5.30
C ASP A 213 -9.11 0.08 -5.08
N ALA A 214 -10.40 -0.15 -5.38
CA ALA A 214 -11.46 0.83 -5.15
C ALA A 214 -11.64 1.18 -3.66
N LEU A 215 -11.23 0.31 -2.73
CA LEU A 215 -11.30 0.56 -1.30
C LEU A 215 -10.07 1.28 -0.74
N SER A 216 -9.09 1.64 -1.58
CA SER A 216 -7.85 2.31 -1.17
C SER A 216 -8.06 3.68 -0.52
N ASN A 217 -9.16 4.36 -0.83
CA ASN A 217 -9.53 5.66 -0.26
C ASN A 217 -10.20 5.57 1.12
N LEU A 218 -10.45 4.35 1.61
CA LEU A 218 -11.12 4.14 2.89
C LEU A 218 -10.19 4.50 4.05
N LYS A 219 -10.64 5.47 4.85
CA LYS A 219 -9.90 6.02 6.01
C LYS A 219 -10.45 5.50 7.32
N LYS A 220 -11.66 4.92 7.31
CA LYS A 220 -12.35 4.49 8.52
C LYS A 220 -13.35 3.37 8.23
N VAL A 221 -13.29 2.35 9.07
CA VAL A 221 -14.34 1.35 9.26
C VAL A 221 -14.66 1.34 10.75
N GLY A 222 -15.93 1.63 11.10
CA GLY A 222 -16.32 1.75 12.49
C GLY A 222 -16.44 0.42 13.24
N GLY A 223 -16.65 -0.68 12.52
CA GLY A 223 -16.85 -2.02 13.03
C GLY A 223 -15.89 -3.03 12.41
N SER A 224 -16.44 -4.18 12.02
CA SER A 224 -15.69 -5.34 11.54
C SER A 224 -15.35 -5.24 10.05
N ILE A 225 -14.31 -5.95 9.65
CA ILE A 225 -13.89 -6.08 8.26
C ILE A 225 -13.99 -7.56 7.88
N ASN A 226 -14.91 -7.88 6.97
CA ASN A 226 -15.21 -9.24 6.52
C ASN A 226 -14.89 -9.39 5.04
N ILE A 227 -13.90 -10.20 4.69
CA ILE A 227 -13.54 -10.49 3.29
C ILE A 227 -13.60 -11.99 3.12
N GLN A 228 -14.71 -12.49 2.56
CA GLN A 228 -14.98 -13.92 2.58
C GLN A 228 -15.45 -14.48 1.24
N GLY A 229 -14.89 -15.62 0.84
CA GLY A 229 -15.39 -16.38 -0.29
C GLY A 229 -15.16 -15.72 -1.66
N ASN A 230 -14.10 -14.93 -1.83
CA ASN A 230 -13.78 -14.27 -3.10
C ASN A 230 -12.68 -15.08 -3.83
N PRO A 231 -13.04 -16.06 -4.69
CA PRO A 231 -12.09 -17.02 -5.25
C PRO A 231 -11.09 -16.44 -6.25
N LEU A 232 -11.33 -15.26 -6.80
CA LEU A 232 -10.42 -14.61 -7.77
C LEU A 232 -9.58 -13.48 -7.15
N LEU A 233 -9.83 -13.12 -5.89
CA LEU A 233 -9.10 -12.05 -5.22
C LEU A 233 -7.63 -12.46 -5.05
N ALA A 234 -6.72 -11.67 -5.61
CA ALA A 234 -5.29 -11.99 -5.67
C ALA A 234 -4.51 -11.47 -4.45
N GLU A 235 -4.91 -10.33 -3.89
CA GLU A 235 -4.20 -9.70 -2.77
C GLU A 235 -5.14 -8.87 -1.89
N ILE A 236 -4.68 -8.56 -0.68
CA ILE A 236 -5.35 -7.65 0.26
C ILE A 236 -4.36 -6.56 0.65
N ASP A 237 -4.45 -5.42 -0.03
CA ASP A 237 -3.48 -4.32 0.00
C ASP A 237 -4.09 -2.96 0.37
N PHE A 238 -5.38 -2.92 0.71
CA PHE A 238 -6.12 -1.72 1.13
C PHE A 238 -6.14 -1.52 2.66
N LEU A 239 -6.68 -0.39 3.15
CA LEU A 239 -6.69 0.04 4.57
C LEU A 239 -5.37 0.63 5.09
N ASN A 240 -4.55 1.09 4.17
CA ASN A 240 -3.27 1.73 4.46
C ASN A 240 -3.38 2.99 5.34
N GLU A 241 -4.56 3.61 5.45
CA GLU A 241 -4.79 4.82 6.26
C GLU A 241 -5.38 4.51 7.65
N ILE A 242 -5.80 3.26 7.91
CA ILE A 242 -6.45 2.87 9.17
C ILE A 242 -5.39 2.52 10.22
N THR A 243 -5.50 3.13 11.40
CA THR A 243 -4.58 2.88 12.53
C THR A 243 -5.15 1.98 13.62
N GLU A 244 -6.47 1.85 13.70
CA GLU A 244 -7.16 1.06 14.73
C GLU A 244 -8.41 0.42 14.13
N ILE A 245 -8.62 -0.86 14.45
CA ILE A 245 -9.84 -1.58 14.08
C ILE A 245 -10.62 -1.88 15.36
N ASN A 246 -11.85 -1.37 15.44
CA ASN A 246 -12.64 -1.38 16.67
C ASN A 246 -13.35 -2.71 16.96
N SER A 247 -13.37 -3.63 16.00
CA SER A 247 -14.03 -4.93 16.11
C SER A 247 -13.18 -6.00 15.40
N ASP A 248 -13.82 -6.90 14.66
CA ASP A 248 -13.18 -8.12 14.15
C ASP A 248 -12.63 -7.93 12.73
N VAL A 249 -11.57 -8.65 12.40
CA VAL A 249 -11.08 -8.82 11.03
C VAL A 249 -11.18 -10.29 10.68
N VAL A 250 -12.10 -10.62 9.77
CA VAL A 250 -12.33 -11.99 9.31
C VAL A 250 -12.05 -12.08 7.82
N ILE A 251 -10.95 -12.77 7.47
CA ILE A 251 -10.57 -13.02 6.09
C ILE A 251 -10.60 -14.54 5.88
N SER A 252 -11.58 -15.02 5.12
CA SER A 252 -11.81 -16.45 4.99
C SER A 252 -12.14 -16.92 3.58
N SER A 253 -11.74 -18.14 3.23
CA SER A 253 -12.15 -18.78 1.97
C SER A 253 -11.82 -17.95 0.71
N ASN A 254 -10.68 -17.24 0.67
CA ASN A 254 -10.20 -16.55 -0.52
C ASN A 254 -8.94 -17.27 -1.06
N PRO A 255 -9.10 -18.42 -1.75
CA PRO A 255 -8.00 -19.33 -2.07
C PRO A 255 -6.92 -18.76 -2.98
N SER A 256 -7.19 -17.68 -3.74
CA SER A 256 -6.24 -17.09 -4.68
C SER A 256 -5.41 -15.94 -4.09
N VAL A 257 -5.70 -15.51 -2.86
CA VAL A 257 -4.94 -14.42 -2.22
C VAL A 257 -3.55 -14.93 -1.90
N ILE A 258 -2.53 -14.28 -2.45
CA ILE A 258 -1.12 -14.62 -2.23
C ILE A 258 -0.46 -13.78 -1.14
N GLU A 259 -0.95 -12.54 -0.92
CA GLU A 259 -0.38 -11.59 0.02
C GLU A 259 -1.44 -10.78 0.77
N ILE A 260 -1.17 -10.50 2.05
CA ILE A 260 -1.87 -9.50 2.86
C ILE A 260 -0.86 -8.41 3.29
N SER A 261 -0.97 -7.21 2.70
CA SER A 261 -0.06 -6.07 2.91
C SER A 261 -0.76 -4.78 3.39
N GLY A 262 -2.09 -4.73 3.32
CA GLY A 262 -2.86 -3.49 3.48
C GLY A 262 -2.95 -2.87 4.88
N PHE A 263 -2.77 -3.67 5.94
CA PHE A 263 -2.95 -3.24 7.34
C PHE A 263 -1.75 -2.48 7.95
N LYS A 264 -0.83 -1.95 7.12
CA LYS A 264 0.52 -1.52 7.52
C LYS A 264 0.61 -0.51 8.67
N ASN A 265 -0.45 0.24 8.90
CA ASN A 265 -0.55 1.28 9.92
C ASN A 265 -1.40 0.88 11.13
N VAL A 266 -2.02 -0.31 11.12
CA VAL A 266 -2.85 -0.79 12.22
C VAL A 266 -1.98 -1.13 13.43
N VAL A 267 -2.27 -0.47 14.55
CA VAL A 267 -1.56 -0.62 15.82
C VAL A 267 -2.29 -1.58 16.76
N SER A 268 -3.62 -1.62 16.70
CA SER A 268 -4.46 -2.48 17.53
C SER A 268 -5.72 -2.96 16.81
N ILE A 269 -6.13 -4.18 17.15
CA ILE A 269 -7.44 -4.76 16.81
C ILE A 269 -8.18 -5.02 18.13
N ASN A 270 -9.34 -4.38 18.31
CA ASN A 270 -10.13 -4.47 19.54
C ASN A 270 -11.09 -5.67 19.59
N GLY A 271 -11.15 -6.45 18.50
CA GLY A 271 -11.82 -7.75 18.43
C GLY A 271 -10.87 -8.86 18.03
N ASP A 272 -11.37 -9.77 17.20
CA ASP A 272 -10.68 -10.95 16.70
C ASP A 272 -9.94 -10.67 15.39
N LEU A 273 -8.86 -11.41 15.12
CA LEU A 273 -8.22 -11.49 13.80
C LEU A 273 -8.19 -12.96 13.37
N GLU A 274 -8.97 -13.28 12.34
CA GLU A 274 -9.13 -14.65 11.84
C GLU A 274 -8.75 -14.75 10.36
N LEU A 275 -7.71 -15.54 10.06
CA LEU A 275 -7.31 -15.93 8.70
C LEU A 275 -7.60 -17.41 8.50
N ILE A 276 -8.58 -17.74 7.66
CA ILE A 276 -9.12 -19.10 7.56
C ILE A 276 -9.23 -19.56 6.10
N SER A 277 -8.72 -20.75 5.78
CA SER A 277 -8.88 -21.36 4.45
C SER A 277 -8.38 -20.45 3.31
N MET A 278 -7.11 -20.08 3.41
CA MET A 278 -6.42 -19.17 2.49
C MET A 278 -5.28 -19.94 1.80
N ASP A 279 -5.64 -20.91 0.99
CA ASP A 279 -4.69 -21.91 0.47
C ASP A 279 -3.54 -21.32 -0.36
N GLY A 280 -3.78 -20.21 -1.05
CA GLY A 280 -2.77 -19.49 -1.85
C GLY A 280 -1.90 -18.50 -1.05
N LEU A 281 -2.22 -18.23 0.23
CA LEU A 281 -1.54 -17.18 0.98
C LEU A 281 -0.10 -17.61 1.28
N GLU A 282 0.86 -16.83 0.78
CA GLU A 282 2.29 -17.08 0.97
C GLU A 282 2.89 -16.06 1.95
N THR A 283 2.46 -14.79 1.87
CA THR A 283 3.07 -13.68 2.62
C THR A 283 2.06 -12.88 3.43
N ILE A 284 2.41 -12.55 4.67
CA ILE A 284 1.66 -11.62 5.53
C ILE A 284 2.63 -10.50 5.97
N SER A 285 2.58 -9.35 5.31
CA SER A 285 3.47 -8.21 5.54
C SER A 285 2.74 -7.01 6.19
N GLY A 286 1.40 -7.01 6.13
CA GLY A 286 0.57 -5.87 6.53
C GLY A 286 0.52 -5.60 8.04
N PHE A 287 0.86 -6.53 8.93
CA PHE A 287 0.66 -6.35 10.38
C PHE A 287 1.89 -5.85 11.15
N GLY A 288 2.92 -5.33 10.48
CA GLY A 288 4.20 -5.01 11.10
C GLY A 288 4.17 -4.02 12.27
N GLN A 289 3.12 -3.19 12.40
CA GLN A 289 2.93 -2.25 13.51
C GLN A 289 1.91 -2.74 14.56
N LEU A 290 1.28 -3.89 14.35
CA LEU A 290 0.25 -4.43 15.23
C LEU A 290 0.85 -4.84 16.56
N ASN A 291 0.48 -4.14 17.63
CA ASN A 291 1.02 -4.35 18.98
C ASN A 291 0.11 -5.21 19.85
N SER A 292 -1.21 -5.17 19.63
CA SER A 292 -2.18 -5.87 20.45
C SER A 292 -3.43 -6.28 19.69
N ILE A 293 -3.92 -7.48 20.00
CA ILE A 293 -5.25 -7.98 19.64
C ILE A 293 -6.01 -8.22 20.93
N SER A 294 -7.21 -7.65 21.08
CA SER A 294 -8.00 -7.81 22.32
C SER A 294 -8.73 -9.15 22.37
N GLY A 295 -9.09 -9.70 21.22
CA GLY A 295 -9.76 -10.99 21.08
C GLY A 295 -8.84 -12.13 20.66
N LEU A 296 -9.40 -13.06 19.89
CA LEU A 296 -8.76 -14.24 19.31
C LEU A 296 -7.82 -13.84 18.16
N LEU A 297 -6.67 -14.49 18.08
CA LEU A 297 -5.86 -14.56 16.85
C LEU A 297 -5.92 -16.00 16.32
N ARG A 298 -6.54 -16.19 15.15
CA ARG A 298 -6.68 -17.50 14.52
C ARG A 298 -6.05 -17.56 13.14
N PHE A 299 -5.20 -18.56 12.96
CA PHE A 299 -4.69 -19.03 11.68
C PHE A 299 -5.17 -20.45 11.46
N GLN A 300 -6.01 -20.68 10.46
CA GLN A 300 -6.57 -21.99 10.20
C GLN A 300 -6.53 -22.36 8.72
N SER A 301 -6.01 -23.55 8.40
CA SER A 301 -5.93 -24.04 7.00
C SER A 301 -5.18 -23.06 6.09
N LEU A 302 -3.93 -22.76 6.47
CA LEU A 302 -3.01 -21.87 5.76
C LEU A 302 -1.85 -22.69 5.20
N ILE A 303 -2.08 -23.38 4.09
CA ILE A 303 -1.18 -24.43 3.61
C ILE A 303 0.03 -23.93 2.81
N SER A 304 0.06 -22.66 2.41
CA SER A 304 1.20 -22.08 1.66
C SER A 304 2.02 -21.07 2.47
N VAL A 305 1.50 -20.59 3.61
CA VAL A 305 2.20 -19.64 4.49
C VAL A 305 3.41 -20.32 5.11
N MET A 306 4.60 -19.73 4.94
CA MET A 306 5.85 -20.27 5.47
C MET A 306 6.25 -19.66 6.81
N ASP A 307 5.91 -18.39 7.05
CA ASP A 307 6.21 -17.69 8.29
C ASP A 307 5.16 -16.63 8.66
N PHE A 308 5.24 -16.14 9.90
CA PHE A 308 4.39 -15.08 10.44
C PHE A 308 5.18 -13.78 10.69
N SER A 309 6.17 -13.47 9.85
CA SER A 309 7.06 -12.30 10.02
C SER A 309 6.32 -10.96 10.11
N GLY A 310 5.09 -10.86 9.59
CA GLY A 310 4.22 -9.70 9.77
C GLY A 310 3.81 -9.40 11.22
N PHE A 311 4.03 -10.30 12.19
CA PHE A 311 3.54 -10.13 13.57
C PHE A 311 4.64 -9.79 14.59
N THR A 312 5.86 -9.44 14.16
CA THR A 312 7.01 -9.28 15.08
C THR A 312 6.84 -8.21 16.16
N SER A 313 5.89 -7.28 16.00
CA SER A 313 5.58 -6.25 17.00
C SER A 313 4.49 -6.66 17.99
N LEU A 314 3.77 -7.76 17.72
CA LEU A 314 2.64 -8.19 18.52
C LEU A 314 3.10 -8.62 19.91
N SER A 315 2.66 -7.88 20.92
CA SER A 315 3.09 -8.05 22.31
C SER A 315 2.04 -8.75 23.18
N SER A 316 0.77 -8.63 22.82
CA SER A 316 -0.34 -9.20 23.60
C SER A 316 -1.51 -9.65 22.73
N ILE A 317 -2.09 -10.78 23.13
CA ILE A 317 -3.37 -11.29 22.63
C ILE A 317 -4.28 -11.42 23.85
N GLY A 318 -5.44 -10.77 23.85
CA GLY A 318 -6.38 -10.79 24.97
C GLY A 318 -7.22 -12.07 25.03
N GLY A 319 -7.49 -12.69 23.89
CA GLY A 319 -8.14 -14.00 23.75
C GLY A 319 -7.16 -15.14 23.49
N ASP A 320 -7.59 -16.10 22.68
CA ASP A 320 -6.81 -17.29 22.33
C ASP A 320 -5.84 -17.01 21.18
N LEU A 321 -4.76 -17.79 21.08
CA LEU A 321 -3.93 -17.92 19.90
C LEU A 321 -4.10 -19.33 19.33
N ASP A 322 -4.81 -19.41 18.20
CA ASP A 322 -5.10 -20.66 17.50
C ASP A 322 -4.26 -20.75 16.22
N ILE A 323 -3.39 -21.74 16.12
CA ILE A 323 -2.66 -22.08 14.89
C ILE A 323 -2.97 -23.52 14.54
N LEU A 324 -3.83 -23.69 13.54
CA LEU A 324 -4.50 -24.93 13.20
C LEU A 324 -4.28 -25.27 11.73
N THR A 325 -3.58 -26.37 11.43
CA THR A 325 -3.41 -26.82 10.03
C THR A 325 -2.73 -25.75 9.16
N SER A 326 -1.51 -25.34 9.56
CA SER A 326 -0.69 -24.38 8.81
C SER A 326 0.64 -24.99 8.38
N SER A 327 1.23 -24.42 7.34
CA SER A 327 2.56 -24.79 6.81
C SER A 327 3.69 -23.93 7.40
N ILE A 328 3.55 -23.44 8.62
CA ILE A 328 4.61 -22.67 9.28
C ILE A 328 5.75 -23.59 9.74
N SER A 329 6.99 -23.16 9.55
CA SER A 329 8.17 -23.90 10.03
C SER A 329 8.61 -23.48 11.44
N ASP A 330 8.32 -22.25 11.85
CA ASP A 330 8.68 -21.71 13.15
C ASP A 330 7.70 -20.62 13.62
N MET A 331 7.96 -20.10 14.83
CA MET A 331 7.14 -19.08 15.50
C MET A 331 7.82 -17.71 15.61
N ASN A 332 8.85 -17.42 14.79
CA ASN A 332 9.68 -16.21 14.92
C ASN A 332 8.88 -14.91 14.75
N GLY A 333 7.75 -14.98 14.04
CA GLY A 333 6.75 -13.92 13.96
C GLY A 333 6.23 -13.44 15.31
N PHE A 334 6.25 -14.27 16.35
CA PHE A 334 5.75 -13.93 17.69
C PHE A 334 6.85 -13.62 18.70
N SER A 335 8.03 -13.21 18.22
CA SER A 335 9.20 -12.91 19.07
C SER A 335 9.00 -11.82 20.11
N SER A 336 8.01 -10.92 19.97
CA SER A 336 7.67 -9.91 20.98
C SER A 336 6.51 -10.30 21.90
N LEU A 337 5.84 -11.43 21.65
CA LEU A 337 4.63 -11.80 22.36
C LEU A 337 4.94 -12.19 23.81
N THR A 338 4.36 -11.48 24.79
CA THR A 338 4.60 -11.74 26.22
C THR A 338 3.39 -12.32 26.94
N ASN A 339 2.18 -12.13 26.40
CA ASN A 339 0.93 -12.46 27.08
C ASN A 339 -0.14 -12.99 26.10
N ILE A 340 -0.76 -14.11 26.47
CA ILE A 340 -2.00 -14.63 25.89
C ILE A 340 -3.04 -14.67 27.02
N GLY A 341 -4.13 -13.92 26.85
CA GLY A 341 -5.21 -13.80 27.84
C GLY A 341 -6.20 -14.96 27.83
N GLY A 342 -6.19 -15.78 26.77
CA GLY A 342 -6.85 -17.06 26.68
C GLY A 342 -5.86 -18.22 26.57
N SER A 343 -6.16 -19.18 25.70
CA SER A 343 -5.42 -20.41 25.45
C SER A 343 -4.45 -20.27 24.28
N LEU A 344 -3.39 -21.09 24.27
CA LEU A 344 -2.53 -21.30 23.11
C LEU A 344 -2.79 -22.69 22.54
N ILE A 345 -3.27 -22.76 21.30
CA ILE A 345 -3.57 -24.01 20.60
C ILE A 345 -2.71 -24.14 19.35
N LEU A 346 -1.77 -25.08 19.38
CA LEU A 346 -0.94 -25.49 18.24
C LEU A 346 -1.38 -26.88 17.81
N ARG A 347 -2.16 -26.98 16.71
CA ARG A 347 -2.68 -28.26 16.24
C ARG A 347 -2.45 -28.51 14.75
N THR A 348 -1.97 -29.70 14.41
CA THR A 348 -1.84 -30.16 13.01
C THR A 348 -0.91 -29.26 12.17
N ASN A 349 0.09 -28.62 12.77
CA ASN A 349 1.11 -27.85 12.05
C ASN A 349 2.28 -28.79 11.70
N VAL A 350 2.12 -29.49 10.58
CA VAL A 350 2.89 -30.70 10.28
C VAL A 350 4.37 -30.45 9.96
N ILE A 351 4.76 -29.22 9.64
CA ILE A 351 6.16 -28.85 9.36
C ILE A 351 6.78 -27.96 10.44
N LEU A 352 6.03 -27.60 11.49
CA LEU A 352 6.50 -26.76 12.58
C LEU A 352 7.66 -27.46 13.31
N ASP A 353 8.88 -26.92 13.24
CA ASP A 353 10.09 -27.55 13.77
C ASP A 353 10.30 -27.26 15.26
N ASN A 354 10.02 -26.02 15.65
CA ASN A 354 10.20 -25.52 17.02
C ASN A 354 9.22 -24.36 17.30
N VAL A 355 9.14 -23.97 18.57
CA VAL A 355 8.36 -22.82 19.03
C VAL A 355 9.26 -21.72 19.61
N ASP A 356 10.55 -21.67 19.28
CA ASP A 356 11.56 -20.82 19.94
C ASP A 356 11.26 -19.33 19.85
N GLY A 357 10.54 -18.93 18.79
CA GLY A 357 10.02 -17.57 18.63
C GLY A 357 9.07 -17.14 19.76
N LEU A 358 8.50 -18.06 20.54
CA LEU A 358 7.69 -17.74 21.72
C LEU A 358 8.51 -17.51 22.99
N SER A 359 9.84 -17.49 22.93
CA SER A 359 10.71 -17.41 24.12
C SER A 359 10.48 -16.22 25.06
N ASN A 360 9.80 -15.15 24.63
CA ASN A 360 9.41 -14.03 25.49
C ASN A 360 8.03 -14.20 26.16
N LEU A 361 7.28 -15.25 25.80
CA LEU A 361 5.94 -15.53 26.33
C LEU A 361 6.03 -15.87 27.81
N SER A 362 5.40 -15.04 28.64
CA SER A 362 5.45 -15.14 30.09
C SER A 362 4.17 -15.68 30.72
N THR A 363 3.04 -15.52 30.03
CA THR A 363 1.70 -15.80 30.57
C THR A 363 0.78 -16.37 29.49
N ILE A 364 0.13 -17.48 29.82
CA ILE A 364 -1.07 -18.00 29.17
C ILE A 364 -2.12 -18.15 30.27
N GLN A 365 -3.24 -17.45 30.21
CA GLN A 365 -4.27 -17.57 31.25
C GLN A 365 -5.18 -18.79 31.08
N GLY A 366 -5.30 -19.31 29.86
CA GLY A 366 -6.07 -20.51 29.51
C GLY A 366 -5.19 -21.75 29.38
N ASP A 367 -5.58 -22.64 28.46
CA ASP A 367 -4.91 -23.91 28.22
C ASP A 367 -3.68 -23.75 27.32
N LEU A 368 -2.71 -24.66 27.46
CA LEU A 368 -1.63 -24.84 26.50
C LEU A 368 -1.79 -26.21 25.84
N ILE A 369 -2.15 -26.21 24.56
CA ILE A 369 -2.41 -27.41 23.78
C ILE A 369 -1.43 -27.49 22.61
N VAL A 370 -0.55 -28.48 22.63
CA VAL A 370 0.39 -28.80 21.55
C VAL A 370 0.08 -30.20 21.06
N ASP A 371 -0.69 -30.31 19.97
CA ASP A 371 -1.24 -31.58 19.52
C ASP A 371 -1.01 -31.84 18.02
N ASN A 372 -0.58 -33.05 17.67
CA ASN A 372 -0.51 -33.52 16.28
C ASN A 372 0.36 -32.64 15.34
N ASN A 373 1.44 -32.02 15.83
CA ASN A 373 2.36 -31.21 15.01
C ASN A 373 3.49 -32.08 14.43
N ALA A 374 3.11 -33.15 13.73
CA ALA A 374 4.03 -34.06 13.06
C ALA A 374 3.50 -34.42 11.67
N SER A 375 4.38 -34.47 10.67
CA SER A 375 3.99 -34.89 9.32
C SER A 375 3.56 -36.35 9.29
N ALA A 376 2.32 -36.59 8.86
CA ALA A 376 1.81 -37.90 8.49
C ALA A 376 2.09 -38.25 7.00
N LEU A 377 2.66 -37.30 6.23
CA LEU A 377 2.67 -37.34 4.77
C LEU A 377 4.08 -37.48 4.15
N ASN A 378 5.16 -37.34 4.93
CA ASN A 378 6.52 -37.61 4.44
C ASN A 378 6.99 -39.01 4.90
N ASP A 379 7.42 -39.85 3.96
CA ASP A 379 7.92 -41.20 4.26
C ASP A 379 9.20 -41.21 5.11
N ASN A 380 9.83 -40.04 5.31
CA ASN A 380 11.09 -39.85 6.03
C ASN A 380 10.95 -39.32 7.47
N PHE A 381 9.75 -38.90 7.92
CA PHE A 381 9.52 -38.37 9.28
C PHE A 381 10.55 -37.31 9.73
N THR A 382 10.93 -36.36 8.88
CA THR A 382 11.93 -35.32 9.22
C THR A 382 11.33 -34.01 9.72
N ASP A 383 10.03 -33.81 9.45
CA ASP A 383 9.35 -32.54 9.64
C ASP A 383 8.29 -32.69 10.75
N GLY A 384 8.28 -31.73 11.67
CA GLY A 384 7.44 -31.73 12.87
C GLY A 384 8.20 -31.29 14.12
N LEU A 385 7.45 -31.03 15.18
CA LEU A 385 7.94 -30.31 16.35
C LEU A 385 8.97 -31.14 17.11
N LYS A 386 10.17 -30.60 17.34
CA LYS A 386 11.29 -31.28 18.01
C LYS A 386 11.48 -30.86 19.46
N ASN A 387 11.13 -29.61 19.78
CA ASN A 387 11.29 -29.05 21.11
C ASN A 387 10.15 -28.08 21.46
N VAL A 388 10.04 -27.74 22.74
CA VAL A 388 9.13 -26.71 23.26
C VAL A 388 9.87 -25.58 24.00
N ASN A 389 11.07 -25.21 23.53
CA ASN A 389 11.95 -24.25 24.21
C ASN A 389 11.43 -22.81 24.16
N GLY A 390 10.49 -22.51 23.26
CA GLY A 390 9.67 -21.29 23.31
C GLY A 390 9.01 -21.03 24.66
N PHE A 391 8.72 -22.05 25.47
CA PHE A 391 8.05 -21.85 26.77
C PHE A 391 9.03 -21.63 27.94
N ILE A 392 10.32 -21.45 27.68
CA ILE A 392 11.35 -21.33 28.72
C ILE A 392 11.09 -20.19 29.72
N ASN A 393 10.44 -19.11 29.30
CA ASN A 393 10.08 -17.98 30.17
C ASN A 393 8.60 -17.97 30.58
N LEU A 394 7.85 -19.02 30.28
CA LEU A 394 6.45 -19.14 30.66
C LEU A 394 6.36 -19.30 32.17
N ASN A 395 5.85 -18.27 32.85
CA ASN A 395 5.74 -18.23 34.30
C ASN A 395 4.36 -18.66 34.79
N THR A 396 3.33 -18.29 34.03
CA THR A 396 1.93 -18.51 34.40
C THR A 396 1.23 -19.30 33.29
N LEU A 397 0.65 -20.44 33.68
CA LEU A 397 -0.30 -21.20 32.88
C LEU A 397 -1.55 -21.42 33.75
N GLY A 398 -2.68 -20.81 33.35
CA GLY A 398 -3.90 -20.84 34.16
C GLY A 398 -4.77 -22.09 33.96
N GLY A 399 -4.68 -22.73 32.79
CA GLY A 399 -5.44 -23.92 32.41
C GLY A 399 -4.62 -25.21 32.38
N ASP A 400 -5.09 -26.17 31.58
CA ASP A 400 -4.48 -27.48 31.42
C ASP A 400 -3.33 -27.46 30.38
N LEU A 401 -2.33 -28.31 30.60
CA LEU A 401 -1.19 -28.50 29.73
C LEU A 401 -1.33 -29.84 29.01
N THR A 402 -1.60 -29.80 27.72
CA THR A 402 -1.74 -31.01 26.89
C THR A 402 -0.68 -31.03 25.79
N VAL A 403 0.19 -32.03 25.81
CA VAL A 403 1.21 -32.26 24.78
C VAL A 403 1.08 -33.68 24.24
N THR A 404 0.48 -33.84 23.07
CA THR A 404 0.11 -35.15 22.52
C THR A 404 0.42 -35.26 21.03
N SER A 405 0.68 -36.48 20.56
CA SER A 405 0.78 -36.77 19.12
C SER A 405 1.87 -35.99 18.36
N ASN A 406 2.94 -35.51 19.03
CA ASN A 406 4.07 -34.84 18.40
C ASN A 406 5.25 -35.81 18.24
N LYS A 407 5.22 -36.64 17.21
CA LYS A 407 6.12 -37.81 17.06
C LYS A 407 7.62 -37.50 17.13
N LEU A 408 8.04 -36.30 16.73
CA LEU A 408 9.44 -35.87 16.74
C LEU A 408 9.85 -35.08 18.00
N LEU A 409 8.90 -34.79 18.89
CA LEU A 409 9.13 -33.97 20.07
C LEU A 409 9.88 -34.79 21.11
N THR A 410 11.17 -34.51 21.30
CA THR A 410 12.03 -35.18 22.29
C THR A 410 12.55 -34.25 23.39
N ASP A 411 12.45 -32.93 23.21
CA ASP A 411 12.93 -31.95 24.18
C ASP A 411 11.78 -31.14 24.81
N PHE A 412 11.54 -31.38 26.10
CA PHE A 412 10.52 -30.74 26.93
C PHE A 412 11.11 -29.72 27.92
N CYS A 413 12.40 -29.40 27.82
CA CYS A 413 13.10 -28.59 28.82
C CYS A 413 12.53 -27.17 28.96
N GLY A 414 11.95 -26.61 27.90
CA GLY A 414 11.21 -25.34 27.95
C GLY A 414 10.06 -25.30 28.97
N LEU A 415 9.51 -26.45 29.40
CA LEU A 415 8.42 -26.49 30.39
C LEU A 415 8.89 -26.46 31.85
N LYS A 416 10.21 -26.40 32.10
CA LYS A 416 10.72 -26.47 33.48
C LYS A 416 10.22 -25.31 34.35
N THR A 417 10.23 -24.09 33.81
CA THR A 417 9.87 -22.85 34.52
C THR A 417 8.45 -22.89 35.08
N ILE A 418 7.46 -23.35 34.30
CA ILE A 418 6.07 -23.46 34.79
C ILE A 418 5.96 -24.44 35.98
N PHE A 419 6.72 -25.55 35.96
CA PHE A 419 6.67 -26.53 37.04
C PHE A 419 7.39 -26.04 38.30
N GLU A 420 8.51 -25.32 38.15
CA GLU A 420 9.21 -24.66 39.27
C GLU A 420 8.33 -23.59 39.93
N ASN A 421 7.53 -22.89 39.14
CA ASN A 421 6.56 -21.89 39.61
C ASN A 421 5.27 -22.50 40.18
N GLY A 422 5.21 -23.82 40.36
CA GLY A 422 4.15 -24.47 41.10
C GLY A 422 2.87 -24.72 40.30
N TYR A 423 2.95 -24.88 38.97
CA TYR A 423 1.81 -25.23 38.12
C TYR A 423 0.94 -26.36 38.72
N THR A 424 -0.38 -26.10 38.82
CA THR A 424 -1.38 -26.97 39.47
C THR A 424 -2.42 -27.58 38.53
N GLY A 425 -2.43 -27.21 37.24
CA GLY A 425 -3.37 -27.77 36.26
C GLY A 425 -3.01 -29.20 35.85
N ASN A 426 -3.83 -29.81 35.00
CA ASN A 426 -3.58 -31.16 34.52
C ASN A 426 -2.44 -31.16 33.50
N TYR A 427 -1.41 -31.97 33.76
CA TYR A 427 -0.35 -32.24 32.80
C TYR A 427 -0.63 -33.55 32.06
N THR A 428 -1.05 -33.44 30.81
CA THR A 428 -1.37 -34.59 29.94
C THR A 428 -0.31 -34.73 28.87
N VAL A 429 0.43 -35.84 28.91
CA VAL A 429 1.41 -36.23 27.89
C VAL A 429 1.05 -37.60 27.36
N GLY A 430 0.82 -37.70 26.04
CA GLY A 430 0.25 -38.89 25.40
C GLY A 430 1.28 -39.83 24.77
N SER A 431 0.89 -41.08 24.47
CA SER A 431 1.78 -42.15 23.98
C SER A 431 2.41 -41.96 22.59
N SER A 432 2.26 -40.80 21.98
CA SER A 432 2.65 -40.54 20.59
C SER A 432 3.55 -39.31 20.41
N ASN A 433 4.15 -38.80 21.49
CA ASN A 433 5.33 -37.95 21.36
C ASN A 433 6.62 -38.77 21.29
N GLY A 434 7.70 -38.17 20.79
CA GLY A 434 9.03 -38.80 20.73
C GLY A 434 9.63 -39.08 22.12
N TYR A 435 9.34 -38.20 23.09
CA TYR A 435 9.64 -38.38 24.50
C TYR A 435 8.42 -37.99 25.34
N ASN A 436 8.22 -38.65 26.49
CA ASN A 436 7.06 -38.42 27.35
C ASN A 436 7.49 -38.34 28.82
N PRO A 437 8.21 -37.28 29.23
CA PRO A 437 8.69 -37.13 30.60
C PRO A 437 7.53 -36.87 31.56
N SER A 438 7.69 -37.34 32.79
CA SER A 438 6.88 -36.89 33.94
C SER A 438 7.29 -35.49 34.40
N LYS A 439 6.43 -34.85 35.19
CA LYS A 439 6.74 -33.56 35.83
C LYS A 439 8.01 -33.64 36.68
N GLU A 440 8.19 -34.74 37.41
CA GLU A 440 9.37 -34.98 38.26
C GLU A 440 10.66 -35.11 37.44
N GLN A 441 10.59 -35.74 36.26
CA GLN A 441 11.74 -35.84 35.35
C GLN A 441 12.14 -34.48 34.79
N ILE A 442 11.17 -33.65 34.39
CA ILE A 442 11.49 -32.29 33.91
C ILE A 442 12.14 -31.45 35.01
N LEU A 443 11.63 -31.51 36.25
CA LEU A 443 12.22 -30.83 37.39
C LEU A 443 13.62 -31.38 37.76
N GLY A 444 13.89 -32.65 37.45
CA GLY A 444 15.16 -33.34 37.68
C GLY A 444 16.17 -33.25 36.54
N ASP A 445 15.98 -32.35 35.56
CA ASP A 445 16.82 -32.18 34.36
C ASP A 445 16.84 -33.41 33.41
N GLU A 446 15.87 -34.32 33.54
CA GLU A 446 15.61 -35.43 32.62
C GLU A 446 14.52 -35.05 31.60
N CYS A 447 14.61 -33.83 31.05
CA CYS A 447 13.59 -33.24 30.18
C CYS A 447 13.78 -33.51 28.68
N SER A 448 14.86 -34.20 28.27
CA SER A 448 15.11 -34.56 26.88
C SER A 448 15.67 -35.98 26.72
N ASN A 449 15.50 -36.57 25.52
CA ASN A 449 15.98 -37.91 25.13
C ASN A 449 16.71 -37.89 23.79
#